data_AF-A0AAP0F4Z6-F1
#
_entry.id   AF-A0AAP0F4Z6-F1
#
_cell.length_a   1.000
_cell.length_b   1.000
_cell.length_c   1.000
_cell.angle_alpha   90.00
_cell.angle_beta   90.00
_cell.angle_gamma   90.00
#
_symmetry.space_group_name_H-M   'P 1'
#
loop_
_entity.id
_entity.type
_entity.pdbx_description
1 polymer ?
#
loop_
_entity_poly.entity_id
_entity_poly.type
_entity_poly.pdbx_seq_one_letter_code
_entity_poly.pdbx_strand_id
1 'polypeptide(L)'
;MFGKGNHKLDVETEERRKKIKKFKESAWKCVYFLSAEILNLCVTYNEPWFTNTKYFWAGPGDRVWPDQKIKLKLKALYMYAAGFYTYSIFALIFWETRRSDFGVSMGHHVASFILIVLSYILRFSRVGSVVLALHDASDVFLEVGKMSKYGGYESIASVSFVLFVLSWIILRLIYYPFWVLRSTSYEVIQLMNHSEHQVDGPIYYYVFNTLLFCLLVLNIYWWALMFRMLVKQIQARGKLGDDVRSDSESDDDHED
;
A
#
# COMPACT_ATOMS: atom_id res chain seq x y z
N MET A 1 -26.23 -21.86 -38.04
CA MET A 1 -25.08 -22.36 -37.26
C MET A 1 -23.85 -21.42 -37.26
N PHE A 2 -23.77 -20.40 -38.13
CA PHE A 2 -22.60 -19.49 -38.20
C PHE A 2 -22.50 -18.43 -37.08
N GLY A 3 -23.59 -18.02 -36.44
CA GLY A 3 -23.57 -16.98 -35.40
C GLY A 3 -22.93 -17.40 -34.06
N LYS A 4 -23.01 -18.68 -33.69
CA LYS A 4 -22.44 -19.18 -32.42
C LYS A 4 -20.90 -19.22 -32.43
N GLY A 5 -20.30 -19.41 -33.60
CA GLY A 5 -18.83 -19.44 -33.76
C GLY A 5 -18.20 -18.06 -33.62
N ASN A 6 -18.78 -17.05 -34.29
CA ASN A 6 -18.32 -15.65 -34.16
C ASN A 6 -18.50 -15.12 -32.74
N HIS A 7 -19.65 -15.35 -32.11
CA HIS A 7 -19.88 -14.90 -30.73
C HIS A 7 -18.86 -15.51 -29.75
N LYS A 8 -18.47 -16.78 -29.93
CA LYS A 8 -17.47 -17.42 -29.06
C LYS A 8 -16.07 -16.81 -29.27
N LEU A 9 -15.70 -16.54 -30.52
CA LEU A 9 -14.42 -15.91 -30.87
C LEU A 9 -14.34 -14.47 -30.36
N ASP A 10 -15.44 -13.72 -30.41
CA ASP A 10 -15.51 -12.35 -29.90
C ASP A 10 -15.34 -12.33 -28.38
N VAL A 11 -16.05 -13.20 -27.66
CA VAL A 11 -15.91 -13.36 -26.19
C VAL A 11 -14.49 -13.77 -25.80
N GLU A 12 -13.88 -14.76 -26.47
CA GLU A 12 -12.50 -15.17 -26.19
C GLU A 12 -11.49 -14.04 -26.46
N THR A 13 -11.72 -13.24 -27.50
CA THR A 13 -10.88 -12.09 -27.85
C THR A 13 -11.00 -10.97 -26.82
N GLU A 14 -12.21 -10.72 -26.32
CA GLU A 14 -12.49 -9.72 -25.30
C GLU A 14 -11.87 -10.12 -23.95
N GLU A 15 -12.05 -11.36 -23.52
CA GLU A 15 -11.42 -11.91 -22.31
C GLU A 15 -9.90 -11.81 -22.34
N ARG A 16 -9.30 -12.13 -23.50
CA ARG A 16 -7.87 -11.97 -23.70
C ARG A 16 -7.43 -10.51 -23.59
N ARG A 17 -8.20 -9.58 -24.16
CA ARG A 17 -7.92 -8.14 -24.08
C ARG A 17 -8.01 -7.62 -22.64
N LYS A 18 -9.04 -8.03 -21.89
CA LYS A 18 -9.22 -7.72 -20.46
C LYS A 18 -8.02 -8.23 -19.64
N LYS A 19 -7.58 -9.47 -19.84
CA LYS A 19 -6.38 -10.03 -19.17
C LYS A 19 -5.10 -9.27 -19.49
N ILE A 20 -4.88 -8.88 -20.75
CA ILE A 20 -3.70 -8.09 -21.14
C ILE A 20 -3.72 -6.71 -20.47
N LYS A 21 -4.89 -6.06 -20.40
CA LYS A 21 -5.03 -4.76 -19.70
C LYS A 21 -4.65 -4.90 -18.22
N LYS A 22 -5.25 -5.88 -17.52
CA LYS A 22 -4.98 -6.16 -16.10
C LYS A 22 -3.50 -6.52 -15.85
N PHE A 23 -2.87 -7.27 -16.77
CA PHE A 23 -1.44 -7.57 -16.69
C PHE A 23 -0.58 -6.32 -16.82
N LYS A 24 -0.87 -5.43 -17.78
CA LYS A 24 -0.13 -4.17 -17.96
C LYS A 24 -0.25 -3.24 -16.76
N GLU A 25 -1.45 -3.12 -16.19
CA GLU A 25 -1.69 -2.37 -14.95
C GLU A 25 -0.84 -2.93 -13.80
N SER A 26 -0.86 -4.25 -13.60
CA SER A 26 -0.05 -4.89 -12.57
C SER A 26 1.45 -4.78 -12.81
N ALA A 27 1.91 -4.87 -14.06
CA ALA A 27 3.32 -4.71 -14.39
C ALA A 27 3.83 -3.30 -14.07
N TRP A 28 3.06 -2.26 -14.40
CA TRP A 28 3.40 -0.89 -14.04
C TRP A 28 3.51 -0.71 -12.52
N LYS A 29 2.52 -1.20 -11.77
CA LYS A 29 2.53 -1.16 -10.30
C LYS A 29 3.70 -1.94 -9.71
N CYS A 30 4.02 -3.11 -10.25
CA CYS A 30 5.16 -3.92 -9.82
C CYS A 30 6.49 -3.17 -9.98
N VAL A 31 6.70 -2.52 -11.14
CA VAL A 31 7.92 -1.73 -11.39
C VAL A 31 8.02 -0.58 -10.40
N TYR A 32 6.90 0.11 -10.14
CA TYR A 32 6.86 1.15 -9.13
C TYR A 32 7.20 0.62 -7.74
N PHE A 33 6.44 -0.34 -7.20
CA PHE A 33 6.64 -0.81 -5.82
C PHE A 33 8.04 -1.38 -5.60
N LEU A 34 8.58 -2.12 -6.59
CA LEU A 34 9.94 -2.65 -6.49
C LEU A 34 10.98 -1.54 -6.45
N SER A 35 10.87 -0.53 -7.33
CA SER A 35 11.83 0.57 -7.36
C SER A 35 11.67 1.53 -6.16
N ALA A 36 10.43 1.73 -5.69
CA ALA A 36 10.12 2.47 -4.46
C ALA A 36 10.77 1.80 -3.25
N GLU A 37 10.60 0.48 -3.11
CA GLU A 37 11.15 -0.28 -1.98
C GLU A 37 12.68 -0.28 -1.99
N ILE A 38 13.30 -0.50 -3.16
CA ILE A 38 14.76 -0.40 -3.30
C ILE A 38 15.25 1.00 -2.93
N LEU A 39 14.59 2.06 -3.44
CA LEU A 39 14.94 3.44 -3.12
C LEU A 39 14.80 3.68 -1.60
N ASN A 40 13.72 3.21 -0.99
CA ASN A 40 13.47 3.41 0.43
C ASN A 40 14.53 2.72 1.29
N LEU A 41 14.85 1.45 1.01
CA LEU A 41 15.91 0.73 1.71
C LEU A 41 17.27 1.40 1.53
N CYS A 42 17.63 1.82 0.32
CA CYS A 42 18.85 2.59 0.06
C CYS A 42 18.92 3.89 0.87
N VAL A 43 17.78 4.57 1.05
CA VAL A 43 17.69 5.83 1.80
C VAL A 43 17.74 5.60 3.31
N THR A 44 17.10 4.55 3.82
CA THR A 44 16.81 4.37 5.25
C THR A 44 17.68 3.32 5.95
N TYR A 45 18.22 2.32 5.26
CA TYR A 45 18.91 1.18 5.88
C TYR A 45 20.07 1.58 6.83
N ASN A 46 20.85 2.59 6.45
CA ASN A 46 21.97 3.09 7.26
C ASN A 46 21.57 4.19 8.25
N GLU A 47 20.28 4.48 8.42
CA GLU A 47 19.80 5.51 9.32
C GLU A 47 19.37 4.92 10.66
N PRO A 48 19.64 5.61 11.79
CA PRO A 48 19.44 5.05 13.13
C PRO A 48 17.97 4.77 13.45
N TRP A 49 17.04 5.44 12.76
CA TRP A 49 15.61 5.25 12.95
C TRP A 49 15.03 4.03 12.22
N PHE A 50 15.82 3.37 11.36
CA PHE A 50 15.37 2.16 10.67
C PHE A 50 15.13 1.00 11.64
N THR A 51 15.94 0.92 12.71
CA THR A 51 15.87 -0.17 13.70
C THR A 51 15.33 0.27 15.06
N ASN A 52 15.33 1.57 15.36
CA ASN A 52 14.93 2.06 16.67
C ASN A 52 14.03 3.30 16.55
N THR A 53 12.78 3.12 16.98
CA THR A 53 11.70 4.10 16.87
C THR A 53 11.95 5.37 17.68
N LYS A 54 12.78 5.33 18.73
CA LYS A 54 13.18 6.53 19.48
C LYS A 54 13.83 7.58 18.57
N TYR A 55 14.56 7.13 17.55
CA TYR A 55 15.23 8.03 16.61
C TYR A 55 14.30 8.59 15.53
N PHE A 56 13.01 8.24 15.54
CA PHE A 56 12.02 9.02 14.81
C PHE A 56 11.96 10.45 15.34
N TRP A 57 11.99 10.60 16.66
CA TRP A 57 11.76 11.86 17.36
C TRP A 57 13.06 12.49 17.88
N ALA A 58 13.99 11.66 18.36
CA ALA A 58 15.32 12.08 18.78
C ALA A 58 16.33 11.90 17.63
N GLY A 59 17.36 12.74 17.57
CA GLY A 59 18.48 12.57 16.65
C GLY A 59 19.81 12.60 17.40
N PRO A 60 20.93 12.16 16.80
CA PRO A 60 22.25 12.44 17.34
C PRO A 60 22.50 13.96 17.42
N GLY A 61 22.86 14.48 18.60
CA GLY A 61 23.04 15.91 18.88
C GLY A 61 21.72 16.67 19.09
N ASP A 62 21.71 17.98 18.80
CA ASP A 62 20.55 18.89 19.01
C ASP A 62 19.42 18.73 17.99
N ARG A 63 19.32 17.58 17.29
CA ARG A 63 18.34 17.34 16.22
C ARG A 63 17.11 16.62 16.75
N VAL A 64 16.44 17.25 17.71
CA VAL A 64 15.18 16.81 18.29
C VAL A 64 14.02 17.35 17.45
N TRP A 65 12.94 16.59 17.32
CA TRP A 65 11.72 17.11 16.71
C TRP A 65 11.16 18.26 17.57
N PRO A 66 10.74 19.41 17.01
CA PRO A 66 10.42 19.66 15.60
C PRO A 66 11.58 20.16 14.71
N ASP A 67 12.75 20.50 15.25
CA ASP A 67 13.81 21.18 14.48
C ASP A 67 14.64 20.26 13.56
N GLN A 68 14.22 19.00 13.40
CA GLN A 68 14.88 18.02 12.54
C GLN A 68 14.92 18.47 11.07
N LYS A 69 16.12 18.54 10.48
CA LYS A 69 16.29 18.78 9.05
C LYS A 69 16.09 17.50 8.22
N ILE A 70 15.25 17.58 7.19
CA ILE A 70 15.02 16.49 6.23
C ILE A 70 16.21 16.40 5.26
N LYS A 71 16.88 15.25 5.25
CA LYS A 71 18.00 14.97 4.32
C LYS A 71 17.50 14.96 2.88
N LEU A 72 18.33 15.40 1.93
CA LEU A 72 17.95 15.47 0.50
C LEU A 72 17.44 14.12 -0.05
N LYS A 73 18.11 13.03 0.31
CA LYS A 73 17.72 11.66 -0.08
C LYS A 73 16.30 11.28 0.41
N LEU A 74 15.90 11.75 1.57
CA LEU A 74 14.58 11.51 2.14
C LEU A 74 13.52 12.41 1.47
N LYS A 75 13.88 13.63 1.08
CA LYS A 75 13.01 14.46 0.23
C LYS A 75 12.75 13.79 -1.12
N ALA A 76 13.77 13.23 -1.75
CA ALA A 76 13.62 12.52 -3.02
C ALA A 76 12.66 11.33 -2.92
N LEU A 77 12.80 10.49 -1.87
CA LEU A 77 11.86 9.41 -1.58
C LEU A 77 10.42 9.93 -1.43
N TYR A 78 10.24 11.02 -0.70
CA TYR A 78 8.93 11.65 -0.48
C TYR A 78 8.31 12.19 -1.77
N MET A 79 9.09 12.86 -2.62
CA MET A 79 8.59 13.33 -3.92
C MET A 79 8.21 12.16 -4.83
N TYR A 80 9.00 11.09 -4.80
CA TYR A 80 8.72 9.87 -5.56
C TYR A 80 7.41 9.21 -5.10
N ALA A 81 7.22 9.06 -3.80
CA ALA A 81 5.98 8.54 -3.22
C ALA A 81 4.78 9.45 -3.51
N ALA A 82 4.89 10.76 -3.24
CA ALA A 82 3.81 11.71 -3.49
C ALA A 82 3.38 11.73 -4.96
N GLY A 83 4.33 11.66 -5.90
CA GLY A 83 4.05 11.59 -7.32
C GLY A 83 3.24 10.36 -7.71
N PHE A 84 3.62 9.19 -7.18
CA PHE A 84 2.85 7.96 -7.42
C PHE A 84 1.47 8.00 -6.81
N TYR A 85 1.32 8.38 -5.54
CA TYR A 85 -0.01 8.43 -4.91
C TYR A 85 -0.94 9.43 -5.61
N THR A 86 -0.41 10.56 -6.08
CA THR A 86 -1.15 11.49 -6.94
C THR A 86 -1.57 10.81 -8.25
N TYR A 87 -0.62 10.18 -8.96
CA TYR A 87 -0.90 9.41 -10.16
C TYR A 87 -1.96 8.32 -9.91
N SER A 88 -1.88 7.57 -8.82
CA SER A 88 -2.80 6.50 -8.47
C SER A 88 -4.22 7.00 -8.24
N ILE A 89 -4.40 8.18 -7.63
CA ILE A 89 -5.72 8.81 -7.48
C ILE A 89 -6.32 9.10 -8.86
N PHE A 90 -5.55 9.73 -9.76
CA PHE A 90 -6.01 9.98 -11.13
C PHE A 90 -6.25 8.68 -11.91
N ALA A 91 -5.37 7.70 -11.77
CA ALA A 91 -5.49 6.38 -12.38
C ALA A 91 -6.78 5.70 -11.95
N LEU A 92 -7.10 5.68 -10.65
CA LEU A 92 -8.33 5.10 -10.13
C LEU A 92 -9.59 5.81 -10.66
N ILE A 93 -9.58 7.13 -10.81
CA ILE A 93 -10.74 7.87 -11.32
C ILE A 93 -10.96 7.61 -12.82
N PHE A 94 -9.89 7.59 -13.62
CA PHE A 94 -10.01 7.69 -15.08
C PHE A 94 -9.59 6.44 -15.87
N TRP A 95 -8.70 5.59 -15.35
CA TRP A 95 -8.02 4.55 -16.15
C TRP A 95 -8.16 3.13 -15.60
N GLU A 96 -8.03 2.98 -14.28
CA GLU A 96 -8.00 1.69 -13.61
C GLU A 96 -9.38 1.05 -13.60
N THR A 97 -9.39 -0.27 -13.73
CA THR A 97 -10.63 -1.05 -13.72
C THR A 97 -11.30 -0.95 -12.35
N ARG A 98 -12.56 -0.49 -12.31
CA ARG A 98 -13.33 -0.30 -11.09
C ARG A 98 -13.69 -1.65 -10.47
N ARG A 99 -13.30 -1.86 -9.21
CA ARG A 99 -13.61 -3.06 -8.42
C ARG A 99 -14.58 -2.74 -7.29
N SER A 100 -15.17 -3.77 -6.68
CA SER A 100 -16.08 -3.64 -5.54
C SER A 100 -15.47 -2.88 -4.33
N ASP A 101 -14.15 -2.91 -4.16
CA ASP A 101 -13.42 -2.18 -3.11
C ASP A 101 -12.93 -0.78 -3.55
N PHE A 102 -13.43 -0.24 -4.67
CA PHE A 102 -13.01 1.05 -5.22
C PHE A 102 -13.04 2.19 -4.19
N GLY A 103 -14.14 2.35 -3.45
CA GLY A 103 -14.27 3.43 -2.47
C GLY A 103 -13.26 3.33 -1.33
N VAL A 104 -12.98 2.10 -0.89
CA VAL A 104 -11.99 1.81 0.16
C VAL A 104 -10.57 2.09 -0.35
N SER A 105 -10.26 1.65 -1.57
CA SER A 105 -8.97 1.90 -2.23
C SER A 105 -8.73 3.40 -2.47
N MET A 106 -9.73 4.12 -2.99
CA MET A 106 -9.65 5.57 -3.17
C MET A 106 -9.42 6.30 -1.84
N GLY A 107 -10.19 5.94 -0.79
CA GLY A 107 -10.01 6.49 0.54
C GLY A 107 -8.60 6.26 1.10
N HIS A 108 -8.04 5.08 0.87
CA HIS A 108 -6.65 4.77 1.21
C HIS A 108 -5.65 5.67 0.48
N HIS A 109 -5.75 5.80 -0.84
CA HIS A 109 -4.80 6.62 -1.60
C HIS A 109 -4.87 8.10 -1.21
N VAL A 110 -6.06 8.63 -0.96
CA VAL A 110 -6.24 10.00 -0.46
C VAL A 110 -5.65 10.14 0.94
N ALA A 111 -5.95 9.21 1.86
CA ALA A 111 -5.40 9.25 3.22
C ALA A 111 -3.86 9.15 3.23
N SER A 112 -3.28 8.25 2.44
CA SER A 112 -1.84 8.08 2.28
C SER A 112 -1.19 9.33 1.67
N PHE A 113 -1.80 9.96 0.66
CA PHE A 113 -1.30 11.22 0.10
C PHE A 113 -1.29 12.35 1.15
N ILE A 114 -2.39 12.50 1.91
CA ILE A 114 -2.47 13.48 3.00
C ILE A 114 -1.40 13.18 4.06
N LEU A 115 -1.18 11.92 4.43
CA LEU A 115 -0.13 11.51 5.37
C LEU A 115 1.27 11.86 4.86
N ILE A 116 1.55 11.67 3.56
CA ILE A 116 2.83 12.05 2.96
C ILE A 116 3.03 13.58 3.04
N VAL A 117 2.02 14.36 2.68
CA VAL A 117 2.11 15.84 2.73
C VAL A 117 2.25 16.33 4.17
N LEU A 118 1.39 15.87 5.09
CA LEU A 118 1.44 16.26 6.50
C LEU A 118 2.76 15.84 7.15
N SER A 119 3.24 14.62 6.91
CA SER A 119 4.53 14.18 7.47
C SER A 119 5.72 14.95 6.91
N TYR A 120 5.62 15.49 5.69
CA TYR A 120 6.63 16.38 5.15
C TYR A 120 6.62 17.76 5.83
N ILE A 121 5.44 18.38 5.97
CA ILE A 121 5.28 19.71 6.59
C ILE A 121 5.65 19.67 8.08
N LEU A 122 5.17 18.66 8.80
CA LEU A 122 5.38 18.46 10.24
C LEU A 122 6.73 17.80 10.57
N ARG A 123 7.58 17.54 9.57
CA ARG A 123 8.91 16.91 9.72
C ARG A 123 8.88 15.49 10.30
N PHE A 124 7.76 14.78 10.21
CA PHE A 124 7.61 13.34 10.51
C PHE A 124 8.18 12.42 9.41
N SER A 125 9.02 12.96 8.54
CA SER A 125 9.62 12.27 7.40
C SER A 125 10.33 10.94 7.73
N ARG A 126 10.92 10.82 8.94
CA ARG A 126 11.57 9.59 9.38
C ARG A 126 10.56 8.46 9.60
N VAL A 127 9.48 8.74 10.33
CA VAL A 127 8.39 7.78 10.55
C VAL A 127 7.75 7.40 9.22
N GLY A 128 7.41 8.40 8.41
CA GLY A 128 6.72 8.14 7.15
C GLY A 128 7.57 7.33 6.15
N SER A 129 8.90 7.44 6.18
CA SER A 129 9.76 6.54 5.38
C SER A 129 9.61 5.07 5.78
N VAL A 130 9.49 4.78 7.08
CA VAL A 130 9.25 3.41 7.56
C VAL A 130 7.83 2.96 7.21
N VAL A 131 6.83 3.84 7.32
CA VAL A 131 5.46 3.53 6.88
C VAL A 131 5.42 3.14 5.40
N LEU A 132 6.08 3.91 4.53
CA LEU A 132 6.19 3.60 3.10
C LEU A 132 6.84 2.22 2.87
N ALA A 133 7.96 1.92 3.54
CA ALA A 133 8.67 0.65 3.38
C ALA A 133 7.79 -0.55 3.79
N LEU A 134 7.12 -0.43 4.95
CA LEU A 134 6.26 -1.51 5.46
C LEU A 134 5.07 -1.80 4.54
N HIS A 135 4.53 -0.78 3.85
CA HIS A 135 3.40 -0.96 2.95
C HIS A 135 3.85 -1.41 1.56
N ASP A 136 4.81 -0.73 0.94
CA ASP A 136 5.19 -0.98 -0.45
C ASP A 136 5.83 -2.38 -0.64
N ALA A 137 6.56 -2.89 0.37
CA ALA A 137 7.21 -4.20 0.30
C ALA A 137 6.24 -5.37 0.05
N SER A 138 5.05 -5.38 0.70
CA SER A 138 4.07 -6.46 0.46
C SER A 138 3.48 -6.39 -0.95
N ASP A 139 3.34 -5.19 -1.50
CA ASP A 139 2.64 -4.98 -2.76
C ASP A 139 3.47 -5.44 -3.97
N VAL A 140 4.79 -5.55 -3.83
CA VAL A 140 5.65 -6.25 -4.80
C VAL A 140 5.18 -7.68 -5.01
N PHE A 141 4.95 -8.45 -3.94
CA PHE A 141 4.50 -9.84 -4.04
C PHE A 141 3.08 -9.94 -4.61
N LEU A 142 2.20 -8.98 -4.28
CA LEU A 142 0.85 -8.90 -4.83
C LEU A 142 0.87 -8.76 -6.36
N GLU A 143 1.63 -7.79 -6.86
CA GLU A 143 1.66 -7.50 -8.29
C GLU A 143 2.37 -8.60 -9.10
N VAL A 144 3.44 -9.21 -8.55
CA VAL A 144 4.04 -10.42 -9.14
C VAL A 144 3.04 -11.58 -9.20
N GLY A 145 2.24 -11.77 -8.15
CA GLY A 145 1.19 -12.79 -8.11
C GLY A 145 0.12 -12.57 -9.19
N LYS A 146 -0.39 -11.34 -9.31
CA LYS A 146 -1.36 -10.96 -10.34
C LYS A 146 -0.82 -11.14 -11.74
N MET A 147 0.39 -10.65 -12.03
CA MET A 147 1.06 -10.84 -13.32
C MET A 147 1.19 -12.33 -13.67
N SER A 148 1.61 -13.15 -12.71
CA SER A 148 1.76 -14.59 -12.90
C SER A 148 0.41 -15.25 -13.20
N LYS A 149 -0.66 -14.85 -12.50
CA LYS A 149 -2.02 -15.35 -12.72
C LYS A 149 -2.53 -15.00 -14.11
N TYR A 150 -2.40 -13.74 -14.54
CA TYR A 150 -2.83 -13.32 -15.89
C TYR A 150 -1.97 -13.92 -17.00
N GLY A 151 -0.70 -14.23 -16.71
CA GLY A 151 0.22 -14.92 -17.62
C GLY A 151 0.03 -16.44 -17.68
N GLY A 152 -0.84 -17.03 -16.85
CA GLY A 152 -1.09 -18.47 -16.79
C GLY A 152 -0.07 -19.29 -15.98
N TYR A 153 0.84 -18.63 -15.25
CA TYR A 153 1.84 -19.27 -14.39
C TYR A 153 1.29 -19.53 -12.98
N GLU A 154 0.37 -20.49 -12.86
CA GLU A 154 -0.37 -20.78 -11.61
C GLU A 154 0.52 -21.11 -10.41
N SER A 155 1.64 -21.81 -10.62
CA SER A 155 2.59 -22.14 -9.53
C SER A 155 3.25 -20.88 -8.95
N ILE A 156 3.73 -19.97 -9.81
CA ILE A 156 4.36 -18.72 -9.39
C ILE A 156 3.33 -17.80 -8.74
N ALA A 157 2.10 -17.76 -9.29
CA ALA A 157 0.99 -17.02 -8.70
C ALA A 157 0.71 -17.51 -7.28
N SER A 158 0.67 -18.84 -7.08
CA SER A 158 0.35 -19.46 -5.77
C SER A 158 1.43 -19.16 -4.74
N VAL A 159 2.70 -19.30 -5.11
CA VAL A 159 3.83 -18.97 -4.23
C VAL A 159 3.83 -17.48 -3.88
N SER A 160 3.66 -16.61 -4.88
CA SER A 160 3.61 -15.15 -4.68
C SER A 160 2.45 -14.74 -3.77
N PHE A 161 1.28 -15.39 -3.89
CA PHE A 161 0.15 -15.13 -3.02
C PHE A 161 0.43 -15.52 -1.56
N VAL A 162 1.08 -16.66 -1.31
CA VAL A 162 1.48 -17.05 0.05
C VAL A 162 2.49 -16.06 0.64
N LEU A 163 3.50 -15.64 -0.13
CA LEU A 163 4.47 -14.63 0.29
C LEU A 163 3.81 -13.27 0.56
N PHE A 164 2.84 -12.88 -0.26
CA PHE A 164 2.04 -11.68 -0.07
C PHE A 164 1.25 -11.73 1.25
N VAL A 165 0.55 -12.83 1.52
CA VAL A 165 -0.21 -13.00 2.77
C VAL A 165 0.71 -12.95 4.00
N LEU A 166 1.84 -13.66 3.96
CA LEU A 166 2.80 -13.68 5.07
C LEU A 166 3.42 -12.30 5.31
N SER A 167 3.87 -11.62 4.24
CA SER A 167 4.44 -10.27 4.35
C SER A 167 3.41 -9.26 4.84
N TRP A 168 2.14 -9.37 4.42
CA TRP A 168 1.07 -8.50 4.91
C TRP A 168 0.88 -8.58 6.42
N ILE A 169 0.81 -9.80 6.97
CA ILE A 169 0.66 -10.02 8.41
C ILE A 169 1.84 -9.40 9.15
N ILE A 170 3.06 -9.77 8.75
CA ILE A 170 4.28 -9.35 9.43
C ILE A 170 4.42 -7.83 9.36
N LEU A 171 4.37 -7.24 8.17
CA LEU A 171 4.70 -5.83 7.99
C LEU A 171 3.55 -4.91 8.42
N ARG A 172 2.31 -5.21 8.02
CA ARG A 172 1.17 -4.29 8.19
C ARG A 172 0.32 -4.57 9.43
N LEU A 173 0.26 -5.81 9.92
CA LEU A 173 -0.53 -6.16 11.11
C LEU A 173 0.32 -6.33 12.39
N ILE A 174 1.63 -6.52 12.27
CA ILE A 174 2.54 -6.63 13.41
C ILE A 174 3.46 -5.41 13.48
N TYR A 175 4.40 -5.24 12.55
CA TYR A 175 5.38 -4.16 12.63
C TYR A 175 4.73 -2.77 12.63
N TYR A 176 3.81 -2.51 11.69
CA TYR A 176 3.14 -1.21 11.60
C TYR A 176 2.46 -0.77 12.91
N PRO A 177 1.54 -1.53 13.53
CA PRO A 177 0.91 -1.09 14.77
C PRO A 177 1.85 -1.09 15.98
N PHE A 178 2.67 -2.13 16.16
CA PHE A 178 3.47 -2.26 17.38
C PHE A 178 4.72 -1.39 17.40
N TRP A 179 5.26 -1.01 16.24
CA TRP A 179 6.38 -0.06 16.15
C TRP A 179 5.91 1.35 15.80
N VAL A 180 5.24 1.53 14.65
CA VAL A 180 4.94 2.88 14.15
C VAL A 180 3.85 3.53 14.99
N LEU A 181 2.66 2.93 15.08
CA LEU A 181 1.55 3.53 15.83
C LEU A 181 1.88 3.70 17.31
N ARG A 182 2.57 2.73 17.92
CA ARG A 182 3.07 2.87 19.29
C ARG A 182 3.98 4.08 19.44
N SER A 183 4.94 4.27 18.52
CA SER A 183 5.88 5.38 18.60
C SER A 183 5.20 6.73 18.36
N THR A 184 4.34 6.84 17.34
CA THR A 184 3.60 8.07 17.05
C THR A 184 2.55 8.41 18.08
N SER A 185 2.03 7.43 18.83
CA SER A 185 1.01 7.68 19.86
C SER A 185 1.61 7.95 21.25
N TYR A 186 2.68 7.25 21.63
CA TYR A 186 3.24 7.33 22.99
C TYR A 186 4.57 8.07 23.06
N GLU A 187 5.52 7.76 22.16
CA GLU A 187 6.88 8.29 22.27
C GLU A 187 6.94 9.78 21.92
N VAL A 188 6.11 10.25 20.97
CA VAL A 188 6.07 11.68 20.62
C VAL A 188 5.43 12.54 21.72
N ILE A 189 4.37 12.05 22.40
CA ILE A 189 3.74 12.77 23.52
C ILE A 189 4.72 12.92 24.68
N GLN A 190 5.46 11.86 24.99
CA GLN A 190 6.48 11.92 26.04
C GLN A 190 7.53 13.00 25.76
N LEU A 191 7.94 13.15 24.50
CA LEU A 191 8.88 14.21 24.11
C LEU A 191 8.24 15.61 24.15
N MET A 192 6.99 15.75 23.70
CA MET A 192 6.27 17.04 23.69
C MET A 192 5.95 17.56 25.09
N ASN A 193 5.64 16.70 26.05
CA ASN A 193 5.39 17.11 27.43
C ASN A 193 6.59 17.80 28.10
N HIS A 194 7.79 17.65 27.53
CA HIS A 194 9.01 18.30 28.00
C HIS A 194 9.36 19.61 27.27
N SER A 195 8.68 19.97 26.18
CA SER A 195 9.00 21.16 25.36
C SER A 195 7.86 22.19 25.34
N GLU A 196 8.19 23.46 25.58
CA GLU A 196 7.26 24.60 25.81
C GLU A 196 6.41 25.05 24.58
N HIS A 197 6.13 24.19 23.59
CA HIS A 197 5.41 24.58 22.36
C HIS A 197 3.95 24.10 22.40
N GLN A 198 3.10 24.80 23.17
CA GLN A 198 1.79 24.28 23.60
C GLN A 198 0.57 24.57 22.71
N VAL A 199 0.62 25.44 21.70
CA VAL A 199 -0.65 25.98 21.15
C VAL A 199 -1.16 25.28 19.88
N ASP A 200 -0.31 24.91 18.91
CA ASP A 200 -0.76 24.31 17.64
C ASP A 200 -0.40 22.82 17.47
N GLY A 201 0.53 22.30 18.28
CA GLY A 201 1.00 20.91 18.22
C GLY A 201 -0.07 19.81 18.41
N PRO A 202 -1.08 19.96 19.29
CA PRO A 202 -2.03 18.88 19.58
C PRO A 202 -2.91 18.50 18.39
N ILE A 203 -3.42 19.47 17.62
CA ILE A 203 -4.38 19.20 16.53
C ILE A 203 -3.70 18.40 15.41
N TYR A 204 -2.52 18.83 14.98
CA TYR A 204 -1.76 18.14 13.93
C TYR A 204 -1.36 16.72 14.35
N TYR A 205 -1.01 16.53 15.62
CA TYR A 205 -0.75 15.22 16.21
C TYR A 205 -1.98 14.30 16.11
N TYR A 206 -3.16 14.77 16.53
CA TYR A 206 -4.37 13.95 16.50
C TYR A 206 -4.84 13.63 15.09
N VAL A 207 -4.76 14.59 14.16
CA VAL A 207 -5.09 14.37 12.74
C VAL A 207 -4.15 13.31 12.14
N PHE A 208 -2.84 13.45 12.36
CA PHE A 208 -1.85 12.51 11.82
C PHE A 208 -2.05 11.09 12.36
N ASN A 209 -2.19 10.93 13.68
CA ASN A 209 -2.43 9.62 14.28
C ASN A 209 -3.77 9.03 13.85
N THR A 210 -4.84 9.83 13.76
CA THR A 210 -6.15 9.35 13.27
C THR A 210 -6.02 8.76 11.87
N LEU A 211 -5.32 9.44 10.97
CA LEU A 211 -5.08 8.94 9.61
C LEU A 211 -4.26 7.63 9.60
N LEU A 212 -3.26 7.49 10.47
CA LEU A 212 -2.52 6.22 10.62
C LEU A 212 -3.39 5.09 11.17
N PHE A 213 -4.26 5.38 12.16
CA PHE A 213 -5.23 4.39 12.64
C PHE A 213 -6.25 4.01 11.55
N CYS A 214 -6.71 4.96 10.74
CA CYS A 214 -7.53 4.67 9.57
C CYS A 214 -6.82 3.71 8.62
N LEU A 215 -5.53 3.91 8.33
CA LEU A 215 -4.75 2.97 7.51
C LEU A 215 -4.71 1.56 8.13
N LEU A 216 -4.55 1.44 9.46
CA LEU A 216 -4.60 0.14 10.12
C LEU A 216 -5.96 -0.55 9.93
N VAL A 217 -7.07 0.19 10.08
CA VAL A 217 -8.43 -0.35 9.87
C VAL A 217 -8.58 -0.87 8.44
N LEU A 218 -8.09 -0.14 7.45
CA LEU A 218 -8.11 -0.59 6.05
C LEU A 218 -7.23 -1.85 5.86
N ASN A 219 -6.06 -1.91 6.50
CA ASN A 219 -5.20 -3.08 6.45
C ASN A 219 -5.87 -4.33 7.06
N ILE A 220 -6.66 -4.16 8.12
CA ILE A 220 -7.46 -5.24 8.72
C ILE A 220 -8.62 -5.66 7.80
N TYR A 221 -9.27 -4.69 7.14
CA TYR A 221 -10.32 -4.98 6.15
C TYR A 221 -9.80 -5.84 5.00
N TRP A 222 -8.66 -5.46 4.40
CA TRP A 222 -8.06 -6.27 3.33
C TRP A 222 -7.53 -7.61 3.84
N TRP A 223 -7.01 -7.67 5.06
CA TRP A 223 -6.66 -8.93 5.70
C TRP A 223 -7.85 -9.90 5.74
N ALA A 224 -9.05 -9.43 6.11
CA ALA A 224 -10.25 -10.25 6.10
C ALA A 224 -10.64 -10.74 4.70
N LEU A 225 -10.35 -9.97 3.63
CA LEU A 225 -10.54 -10.40 2.25
C LEU A 225 -9.50 -11.47 1.85
N MET A 226 -8.23 -11.24 2.14
CA MET A 226 -7.14 -12.19 1.85
C MET A 226 -7.32 -13.51 2.60
N PHE A 227 -7.74 -13.45 3.87
CA PHE A 227 -8.02 -14.65 4.66
C PHE A 227 -9.14 -15.48 4.02
N ARG A 228 -10.21 -14.84 3.54
CA ARG A 228 -11.27 -15.53 2.78
C ARG A 228 -10.73 -16.18 1.50
N MET A 229 -9.87 -15.49 0.76
CA MET A 229 -9.20 -16.05 -0.43
C MET A 229 -8.29 -17.24 -0.07
N LEU A 230 -7.54 -17.15 1.02
CA LEU A 230 -6.64 -18.21 1.50
C LEU A 230 -7.44 -19.47 1.86
N VAL A 231 -8.56 -19.32 2.58
CA VAL A 231 -9.46 -20.44 2.91
C VAL A 231 -10.00 -21.10 1.64
N LYS A 232 -10.45 -20.31 0.65
CA LYS A 232 -10.88 -20.85 -0.65
C LYS A 232 -9.77 -21.61 -1.37
N GLN A 233 -8.53 -21.08 -1.36
CA GLN A 233 -7.39 -21.74 -1.99
C GLN A 233 -7.04 -23.08 -1.31
N ILE A 234 -7.10 -23.15 0.03
CA ILE A 234 -6.89 -24.39 0.78
C ILE A 234 -7.98 -25.41 0.43
N GLN A 235 -9.24 -25.00 0.39
CA GLN A 235 -10.37 -25.85 -0.01
C GLN A 235 -10.23 -26.35 -1.47
N ALA A 236 -9.69 -25.53 -2.36
CA ALA A 236 -9.44 -25.86 -3.76
C ALA A 236 -8.13 -26.65 -4.00
N ARG A 237 -7.53 -27.25 -2.96
CA ARG A 237 -6.26 -28.00 -3.01
C ARG A 237 -5.10 -27.21 -3.61
N GLY A 238 -5.00 -25.93 -3.26
CA GLY A 238 -3.89 -25.05 -3.65
C GLY A 238 -4.10 -24.27 -4.95
N LYS A 239 -5.19 -24.53 -5.70
CA LYS A 239 -5.51 -23.74 -6.89
C LYS A 239 -5.99 -22.34 -6.48
N LEU A 240 -5.36 -21.31 -7.04
CA LEU A 240 -5.81 -19.93 -6.89
C LEU A 240 -7.12 -19.72 -7.65
N GLY A 241 -8.20 -19.49 -6.89
CA GLY A 241 -9.48 -19.02 -7.42
C GLY A 241 -9.44 -17.54 -7.78
N ASP A 242 -10.55 -17.04 -8.34
CA ASP A 242 -10.67 -15.64 -8.71
C ASP A 242 -10.67 -14.72 -7.47
N ASP A 243 -10.13 -13.50 -7.65
CA ASP A 243 -10.08 -12.49 -6.60
C ASP A 243 -11.51 -12.09 -6.24
N VAL A 244 -11.88 -12.26 -4.96
CA VAL A 244 -13.23 -12.04 -4.42
C VAL A 244 -13.76 -10.62 -4.64
N ARG A 245 -12.90 -9.68 -5.04
CA ARG A 245 -13.26 -8.30 -5.37
C ARG A 245 -13.69 -8.12 -6.83
N SER A 246 -13.39 -9.10 -7.68
CA SER A 246 -13.66 -9.11 -9.13
C SER A 246 -15.01 -9.72 -9.48
N ASP A 247 -15.67 -10.43 -8.55
CA ASP A 247 -16.95 -11.12 -8.78
C ASP A 247 -18.11 -10.16 -9.10
N SER A 248 -17.95 -8.84 -8.93
CA SER A 248 -18.95 -7.83 -9.32
C SER A 248 -18.78 -7.33 -10.76
N GLU A 249 -17.81 -7.83 -11.54
CA GLU A 249 -17.58 -7.43 -12.92
C GLU A 249 -18.54 -8.13 -13.92
N SER A 250 -19.38 -9.08 -13.48
CA SER A 250 -20.26 -9.86 -14.37
C SER A 250 -21.67 -9.28 -14.56
N ASP A 251 -22.05 -8.24 -13.82
CA ASP A 251 -23.44 -7.78 -13.79
C ASP A 251 -23.71 -6.52 -14.63
N ASP A 252 -22.69 -5.91 -15.24
CA ASP A 252 -22.82 -4.66 -16.03
C ASP A 252 -22.90 -4.86 -17.57
N ASP A 253 -22.87 -6.09 -18.08
CA ASP A 253 -22.95 -6.38 -19.54
C ASP A 253 -24.36 -6.85 -20.00
N HIS A 254 -25.43 -6.58 -19.23
CA HIS A 254 -26.80 -7.01 -19.55
C HIS A 254 -27.87 -5.89 -19.57
N GLU A 255 -27.49 -4.63 -19.69
CA GLU A 255 -28.43 -3.54 -20.02
C GLU A 255 -27.85 -2.65 -21.12
N ASP A 256 -28.05 -3.06 -22.39
CA ASP A 256 -28.45 -2.21 -23.54
C ASP A 256 -28.61 -3.05 -24.83
#